data_AF-A0A3S1KPW4-F1
#
_entry.id   AF-A0A3S1KPW4-F1
#
_cell.length_a   1.000
_cell.length_b   1.000
_cell.length_c   1.000
_cell.angle_alpha   90.00
_cell.angle_beta   90.00
_cell.angle_gamma   90.00
#
_symmetry.space_group_name_H-M   'P 1'
#
loop_
_entity.id
_entity.type
_entity.pdbx_description
1 polymer ?
#
loop_
_entity_poly.entity_id
_entity_poly.type
_entity_poly.pdbx_seq_one_letter_code
_entity_poly.pdbx_strand_id
1 'polypeptide(L)'
;MKSKHVAVLLGGFSSERPVSLSSGKACADALEKEGYQVTRVDVSRDVGSVLAELKPDVAFNALHGPFGEDGTIQGILEYLAIPYTHSGVLGSALAMNKEQAKKIAKSVGIPVAESKVVNRFAIQNKHPMKPPYVVKPVNEGSSFGVVIVHEGQSHPPQVIGSSDWKYGDTVMVERYVHGRELTCAVMGDVALGVCEIIPTGHS
;
A
#
# COMPACT_ATOMS: atom_id res chain seq x y z
N MET A 1 32.76 13.81 -11.86
CA MET A 1 31.37 13.57 -12.32
C MET A 1 30.45 14.34 -11.38
N LYS A 2 29.41 15.00 -11.88
CA LYS A 2 28.43 15.68 -11.01
C LYS A 2 27.69 14.59 -10.22
N SER A 3 27.56 14.75 -8.90
CA SER A 3 26.77 13.82 -8.09
C SER A 3 25.32 13.87 -8.56
N LYS A 4 24.69 12.70 -8.77
CA LYS A 4 23.29 12.64 -9.19
C LYS A 4 22.39 13.20 -8.10
N HIS A 5 21.43 14.02 -8.49
CA HIS A 5 20.45 14.61 -7.59
C HIS A 5 19.22 13.71 -7.46
N VAL A 6 18.98 13.22 -6.25
CA VAL A 6 17.86 12.36 -5.89
C VAL A 6 16.85 13.14 -5.06
N ALA A 7 15.61 13.24 -5.54
CA ALA A 7 14.50 13.70 -4.70
C ALA A 7 13.91 12.50 -3.96
N VAL A 8 13.96 12.49 -2.63
CA VAL A 8 13.32 11.46 -1.81
C VAL A 8 11.93 11.95 -1.41
N LEU A 9 10.90 11.36 -2.00
CA LEU A 9 9.51 11.67 -1.72
C LEU A 9 9.08 10.92 -0.45
N LEU A 10 8.64 11.65 0.57
CA LEU A 10 8.28 11.11 1.88
C LEU A 10 7.13 11.88 2.50
N GLY A 11 6.60 11.40 3.63
CA GLY A 11 5.44 11.99 4.28
C GLY A 11 4.14 11.75 3.50
N GLY A 12 3.55 12.80 2.94
CA GLY A 12 2.23 12.74 2.30
C GLY A 12 1.06 12.85 3.30
N PHE A 13 -0.16 12.55 2.87
CA PHE A 13 -1.39 12.76 3.66
C PHE A 13 -2.16 11.47 3.94
N SER A 14 -1.58 10.30 3.63
CA SER A 14 -2.22 9.01 3.92
C SER A 14 -2.20 8.72 5.42
N SER A 15 -3.02 7.75 5.83
CA SER A 15 -2.97 7.08 7.14
C SER A 15 -1.56 6.59 7.49
N GLU A 16 -0.74 6.27 6.49
CA GLU A 16 0.61 5.71 6.60
C GLU A 16 1.72 6.77 6.63
N ARG A 17 1.38 8.07 6.73
CA ARG A 17 2.37 9.17 6.80
C ARG A 17 3.53 8.91 7.77
N PRO A 18 3.34 8.45 9.02
CA PRO A 18 4.47 8.20 9.93
C PRO A 18 5.45 7.13 9.40
N VAL A 19 4.93 6.08 8.75
CA VAL A 19 5.72 5.01 8.13
C VAL A 19 6.53 5.56 6.95
N SER A 20 5.89 6.41 6.13
CA SER A 20 6.51 7.13 5.02
C SER A 20 7.64 8.07 5.46
N LEU A 21 7.43 8.86 6.53
CA LEU A 21 8.48 9.72 7.10
C LEU A 21 9.67 8.90 7.60
N SER A 22 9.42 7.79 8.30
CA SER A 22 10.48 6.91 8.82
C SER A 22 11.28 6.26 7.69
N SER A 23 10.59 5.67 6.71
CA SER A 23 11.20 5.01 5.54
C SER A 23 11.99 6.00 4.70
N GLY A 24 11.37 7.14 4.34
CA GLY A 24 12.02 8.18 3.56
C GLY A 24 13.25 8.76 4.24
N LYS A 25 13.22 8.93 5.58
CA LYS A 25 14.41 9.33 6.32
C LYS A 25 15.54 8.31 6.16
N ALA A 26 15.26 7.03 6.38
CA ALA A 26 16.27 5.98 6.28
C ALA A 26 16.86 5.88 4.86
N CYS A 27 16.03 5.93 3.82
CA CYS A 27 16.47 5.91 2.43
C CYS A 27 17.33 7.13 2.08
N ALA A 28 16.91 8.34 2.49
CA ALA A 28 17.66 9.56 2.26
C ALA A 28 19.02 9.56 2.99
N ASP A 29 19.04 9.14 4.26
CA ASP A 29 20.29 9.02 5.03
C ASP A 29 21.28 8.03 4.36
N ALA A 30 20.78 6.94 3.77
CA ALA A 30 21.60 5.97 3.05
C ALA A 30 22.13 6.54 1.71
N LEU A 31 21.28 7.20 0.93
CA LEU A 31 21.68 7.85 -0.33
C LEU A 31 22.74 8.94 -0.10
N GLU A 32 22.59 9.75 0.96
CA GLU A 32 23.58 10.77 1.33
C GLU A 32 24.95 10.13 1.66
N LYS A 33 24.95 9.00 2.38
CA LYS A 33 26.19 8.25 2.70
C LYS A 33 26.88 7.68 1.46
N GLU A 34 26.12 7.28 0.45
CA GLU A 34 26.63 6.83 -0.85
C GLU A 34 27.07 7.99 -1.76
N GLY A 35 26.99 9.25 -1.28
CA GLY A 35 27.51 10.43 -1.96
C GLY A 35 26.56 11.07 -2.98
N TYR A 36 25.28 10.69 -3.00
CA TYR A 36 24.26 11.36 -3.82
C TYR A 36 23.93 12.75 -3.26
N GLN A 37 23.60 13.71 -4.14
CA GLN A 37 22.95 14.94 -3.73
C GLN A 37 21.48 14.61 -3.43
N VAL A 38 21.01 14.79 -2.20
CA VAL A 38 19.65 14.41 -1.81
C VAL A 38 18.82 15.63 -1.44
N THR A 39 17.59 15.68 -1.94
CA THR A 39 16.55 16.59 -1.44
C THR A 39 15.40 15.77 -0.91
N ARG A 40 15.07 15.98 0.36
CA ARG A 40 13.90 15.36 1.00
C ARG A 40 12.68 16.22 0.72
N VAL A 41 11.68 15.64 0.06
CA VAL A 41 10.43 16.32 -0.28
C VAL A 41 9.32 15.69 0.56
N ASP A 42 8.90 16.39 1.61
CA ASP A 42 7.66 16.05 2.32
C ASP A 42 6.49 16.42 1.41
N VAL A 43 5.87 15.40 0.81
CA VAL A 43 4.96 15.60 -0.31
C VAL A 43 3.70 16.32 0.13
N SER A 44 3.44 17.41 -0.57
CA SER A 44 2.31 18.32 -0.40
C SER A 44 1.52 18.46 -1.72
N ARG A 45 0.36 19.13 -1.71
CA ARG A 45 -0.53 19.21 -2.88
C ARG A 45 0.09 19.99 -4.05
N ASP A 46 1.14 20.75 -3.77
CA ASP A 46 1.98 21.49 -4.69
C ASP A 46 3.19 20.69 -5.22
N VAL A 47 3.25 19.37 -4.97
CA VAL A 47 4.40 18.53 -5.37
C VAL A 47 4.75 18.65 -6.86
N GLY A 48 3.76 18.86 -7.73
CA GLY A 48 4.00 19.09 -9.15
C GLY A 48 4.87 20.33 -9.42
N SER A 49 4.60 21.47 -8.78
CA SER A 49 5.42 22.67 -8.93
C SER A 49 6.77 22.52 -8.25
N VAL A 50 6.82 21.90 -7.07
CA VAL A 50 8.08 21.64 -6.34
C VAL A 50 9.02 20.80 -7.21
N LEU A 51 8.54 19.72 -7.82
CA LEU A 51 9.35 18.86 -8.68
C LEU A 51 9.75 19.53 -10.00
N ALA A 52 8.87 20.35 -10.58
CA ALA A 52 9.16 21.10 -11.80
C ALA A 52 10.26 22.17 -11.60
N GLU A 53 10.35 22.75 -10.40
CA GLU A 53 11.42 23.67 -10.01
C GLU A 53 12.71 22.91 -9.66
N LEU A 54 12.59 21.86 -8.85
CA LEU A 54 13.71 21.09 -8.32
C LEU A 54 14.48 20.35 -9.42
N LYS A 55 13.79 19.83 -10.44
CA LYS A 55 14.36 19.07 -11.57
C LYS A 55 15.41 18.02 -11.16
N PRO A 56 15.05 17.09 -10.24
CA PRO A 56 15.98 16.04 -9.83
C PRO A 56 16.29 15.09 -10.99
N ASP A 57 17.45 14.44 -10.95
CA ASP A 57 17.82 13.41 -11.93
C ASP A 57 16.96 12.13 -11.78
N VAL A 58 16.47 11.87 -10.56
CA VAL A 58 15.61 10.73 -10.22
C VAL A 58 14.83 11.00 -8.93
N ALA A 59 13.62 10.46 -8.82
CA ALA A 59 12.83 10.44 -7.60
C ALA A 59 12.88 9.05 -6.93
N PHE A 60 13.28 9.01 -5.66
CA PHE A 60 13.08 7.84 -4.81
C PHE A 60 11.72 7.98 -4.12
N ASN A 61 10.76 7.13 -4.50
CA ASN A 61 9.42 7.17 -3.92
C ASN A 61 9.37 6.34 -2.62
N ALA A 62 9.42 7.02 -1.47
CA ALA A 62 9.27 6.41 -0.15
C ALA A 62 7.91 6.76 0.50
N LEU A 63 6.92 7.13 -0.31
CA LEU A 63 5.53 7.30 0.14
C LEU A 63 4.86 5.94 0.37
N HIS A 64 3.92 5.91 1.31
CA HIS A 64 3.12 4.71 1.64
C HIS A 64 1.63 5.06 1.55
N GLY A 65 0.84 4.14 1.00
CA GLY A 65 -0.61 4.27 0.87
C GLY A 65 -1.09 5.12 -0.32
N PRO A 66 -2.37 5.55 -0.29
CA PRO A 66 -2.96 6.35 -1.35
C PRO A 66 -2.16 7.60 -1.69
N PHE A 67 -2.22 8.03 -2.96
CA PHE A 67 -1.39 9.05 -3.62
C PHE A 67 0.09 8.69 -3.82
N GLY A 68 0.67 7.82 -2.99
CA GLY A 68 2.08 7.40 -3.09
C GLY A 68 2.30 6.11 -3.88
N GLU A 69 1.41 5.14 -3.70
CA GLU A 69 1.55 3.78 -4.21
C GLU A 69 0.45 3.39 -5.21
N ASP A 70 -0.49 4.29 -5.49
CA ASP A 70 -1.70 4.03 -6.30
C ASP A 70 -1.62 4.52 -7.75
N GLY A 71 -0.45 4.97 -8.20
CA GLY A 71 -0.23 5.48 -9.55
C GLY A 71 -0.38 7.01 -9.65
N THR A 72 -0.85 7.70 -8.60
CA THR A 72 -1.08 9.15 -8.67
C THR A 72 0.23 9.94 -8.77
N ILE A 73 1.16 9.74 -7.82
CA ILE A 73 2.47 10.43 -7.88
C ILE A 73 3.28 9.97 -9.09
N GLN A 74 3.15 8.70 -9.47
CA GLN A 74 3.77 8.14 -10.67
C GLN A 74 3.31 8.92 -11.91
N GLY A 75 2.01 9.22 -12.03
CA GLY A 75 1.48 10.02 -13.14
C GLY A 75 2.07 11.43 -13.21
N ILE A 76 2.34 12.07 -12.06
CA ILE A 76 3.04 13.37 -12.02
C ILE A 76 4.49 13.20 -12.51
N LEU A 77 5.19 12.17 -12.04
CA LEU A 77 6.58 11.90 -12.41
C LEU A 77 6.73 11.56 -13.90
N GLU A 78 5.79 10.79 -14.47
CA GLU A 78 5.69 10.53 -15.91
C GLU A 78 5.54 11.84 -16.71
N TYR A 79 4.61 12.70 -16.30
CA TYR A 79 4.35 13.96 -17.02
C TYR A 79 5.52 14.94 -16.94
N LEU A 80 6.24 14.94 -15.82
CA LEU A 80 7.45 15.74 -15.63
C LEU A 80 8.71 15.08 -16.22
N ALA A 81 8.60 13.86 -16.77
CA ALA A 81 9.71 13.05 -17.28
C ALA A 81 10.84 12.86 -16.26
N ILE A 82 10.50 12.68 -14.98
CA ILE A 82 11.45 12.41 -13.90
C ILE A 82 11.49 10.89 -13.68
N PRO A 83 12.64 10.21 -13.91
CA PRO A 83 12.77 8.80 -13.59
C PRO A 83 12.47 8.52 -12.12
N TYR A 84 11.87 7.37 -11.79
CA TYR A 84 11.51 7.04 -10.41
C TYR A 84 11.62 5.56 -10.08
N THR A 85 11.76 5.25 -8.79
CA THR A 85 11.84 3.89 -8.27
C THR A 85 10.47 3.19 -8.25
N HIS A 86 10.48 1.85 -8.23
CA HIS A 86 9.31 0.97 -8.12
C HIS A 86 8.47 0.86 -9.40
N SER A 87 7.20 0.49 -9.28
CA SER A 87 6.28 0.24 -10.40
C SER A 87 5.81 1.53 -11.07
N GLY A 88 5.52 1.44 -12.37
CA GLY A 88 4.85 2.52 -13.09
C GLY A 88 3.36 2.64 -12.78
N VAL A 89 2.70 3.65 -13.37
CA VAL A 89 1.30 4.05 -13.08
C VAL A 89 0.34 2.87 -13.01
N LEU A 90 0.28 2.03 -14.06
CA LEU A 90 -0.66 0.92 -14.13
C LEU A 90 -0.38 -0.15 -13.07
N GLY A 91 0.91 -0.50 -12.87
CA GLY A 91 1.31 -1.50 -11.89
C GLY A 91 0.95 -1.06 -10.47
N SER A 92 1.23 0.20 -10.13
CA SER A 92 0.87 0.81 -8.85
C SER A 92 -0.64 0.83 -8.62
N ALA A 93 -1.42 1.34 -9.58
CA ALA A 93 -2.88 1.43 -9.45
C ALA A 93 -3.56 0.05 -9.29
N LEU A 94 -3.09 -0.95 -10.03
CA LEU A 94 -3.62 -2.31 -9.95
C LEU A 94 -3.22 -3.00 -8.64
N ALA A 95 -1.97 -2.85 -8.20
CA ALA A 95 -1.48 -3.48 -6.98
C ALA A 95 -2.13 -2.90 -5.72
N MET A 96 -2.36 -1.58 -5.69
CA MET A 96 -3.04 -0.93 -4.56
C MET A 96 -4.50 -1.37 -4.44
N ASN A 97 -5.16 -1.64 -5.56
CA ASN A 97 -6.54 -2.13 -5.56
C ASN A 97 -6.60 -3.66 -5.40
N LYS A 98 -6.88 -4.12 -4.17
CA LYS A 98 -6.93 -5.55 -3.85
C LYS A 98 -7.89 -6.36 -4.72
N GLU A 99 -9.00 -5.77 -5.16
CA GLU A 99 -9.95 -6.47 -6.02
C GLU A 99 -9.34 -6.71 -7.42
N GLN A 100 -8.75 -5.66 -7.99
CA GLN A 100 -8.13 -5.74 -9.32
C GLN A 100 -6.89 -6.63 -9.32
N ALA A 101 -6.01 -6.47 -8.32
CA ALA A 101 -4.85 -7.33 -8.10
C ALA A 101 -5.25 -8.81 -8.08
N LYS A 102 -6.32 -9.16 -7.33
CA LYS A 102 -6.81 -10.55 -7.25
C LYS A 102 -7.42 -11.05 -8.55
N LYS A 103 -8.17 -10.21 -9.28
CA LYS A 103 -8.73 -10.57 -10.59
C LYS A 103 -7.62 -10.93 -11.58
N ILE A 104 -6.56 -10.13 -11.62
CA ILE A 104 -5.39 -10.35 -12.49
C ILE A 104 -4.61 -11.58 -12.06
N ALA A 105 -4.29 -11.71 -10.77
CA ALA A 105 -3.60 -12.89 -10.25
C ALA A 105 -4.37 -14.18 -10.59
N LYS A 106 -5.69 -14.19 -10.36
CA LYS A 106 -6.55 -15.33 -10.67
C LYS A 106 -6.60 -15.65 -12.16
N SER A 107 -6.63 -14.64 -13.05
CA SER A 107 -6.73 -14.87 -14.49
C SER A 107 -5.50 -15.57 -15.08
N VAL A 108 -4.34 -15.47 -14.40
CA VAL A 108 -3.09 -16.14 -14.77
C VAL A 108 -2.79 -17.38 -13.92
N GLY A 109 -3.76 -17.85 -13.13
CA GLY A 109 -3.64 -19.09 -12.35
C GLY A 109 -2.93 -18.96 -11.00
N ILE A 110 -2.63 -17.74 -10.53
CA ILE A 110 -2.12 -17.54 -9.17
C ILE A 110 -3.25 -17.82 -8.18
N PRO A 111 -3.03 -18.69 -7.17
CA PRO A 111 -4.04 -18.96 -6.15
C PRO A 111 -4.36 -17.70 -5.35
N VAL A 112 -5.64 -17.38 -5.26
CA VAL A 112 -6.15 -16.27 -4.43
C VAL A 112 -7.30 -16.78 -3.58
N ALA A 113 -7.43 -16.28 -2.35
CA ALA A 113 -8.57 -16.66 -1.51
C ALA A 113 -9.88 -16.15 -2.09
N GLU A 114 -10.97 -16.89 -1.87
CA GLU A 114 -12.30 -16.47 -2.27
C GLU A 114 -12.65 -15.16 -1.58
N SER A 115 -13.13 -14.18 -2.34
CA SER A 115 -13.54 -12.89 -1.78
C SER A 115 -14.68 -12.27 -2.56
N LYS A 116 -15.41 -11.38 -1.91
CA LYS A 116 -16.40 -10.50 -2.52
C LYS A 116 -16.18 -9.06 -2.06
N VAL A 117 -16.50 -8.11 -2.93
CA VAL A 117 -16.52 -6.69 -2.60
C VAL A 117 -17.95 -6.28 -2.30
N VAL A 118 -18.17 -5.61 -1.18
CA VAL A 118 -19.49 -5.16 -0.73
C VAL A 118 -19.38 -3.77 -0.11
N ASN A 119 -20.51 -3.07 -0.06
CA ASN A 119 -20.63 -1.90 0.79
C ASN A 119 -20.66 -2.35 2.27
N ARG A 120 -19.88 -1.71 3.14
CA ARG A 120 -19.77 -2.07 4.55
C ARG A 120 -21.10 -1.99 5.29
N PHE A 121 -22.01 -1.10 4.89
CA PHE A 121 -23.34 -0.98 5.48
C PHE A 121 -24.28 -2.14 5.10
N ALA A 122 -23.92 -2.97 4.12
CA ALA A 122 -24.62 -4.22 3.85
C ALA A 122 -24.18 -5.34 4.82
N ILE A 123 -23.02 -5.19 5.48
CA ILE A 123 -22.52 -6.08 6.53
C ILE A 123 -23.11 -5.60 7.87
N GLN A 124 -24.42 -5.74 8.01
CA GLN A 124 -25.12 -5.44 9.28
C GLN A 124 -25.00 -6.66 10.22
N ASN A 125 -26.13 -7.28 10.56
CA ASN A 125 -26.18 -8.41 11.48
C ASN A 125 -26.07 -9.78 10.77
N LYS A 126 -25.85 -9.80 9.45
CA LYS A 126 -25.75 -11.04 8.67
C LYS A 126 -24.34 -11.20 8.12
N HIS A 127 -23.78 -12.40 8.31
CA HIS A 127 -22.49 -12.73 7.73
C HIS A 127 -22.57 -12.74 6.19
N PRO A 128 -21.69 -11.97 5.51
CA PRO A 128 -21.62 -11.95 4.05
C PRO A 128 -21.11 -13.28 3.50
N MET A 129 -20.31 -14.03 4.24
CA MET A 129 -19.87 -15.39 3.93
C MET A 129 -19.76 -16.22 5.21
N LYS A 130 -19.68 -17.56 5.09
CA LYS A 130 -19.49 -18.43 6.25
C LYS A 130 -18.17 -18.08 6.96
N PRO A 131 -18.17 -17.81 8.28
CA PRO A 131 -16.94 -17.66 9.05
C PRO A 131 -16.05 -18.92 8.99
N PRO A 132 -14.71 -18.79 9.08
CA PRO A 132 -13.97 -17.55 9.36
C PRO A 132 -13.66 -16.73 8.09
N TYR A 133 -13.68 -15.40 8.21
CA TYR A 133 -13.34 -14.49 7.12
C TYR A 133 -12.67 -13.22 7.63
N VAL A 134 -12.03 -12.48 6.73
CA VAL A 134 -11.40 -11.19 6.97
C VAL A 134 -12.17 -10.12 6.21
N VAL A 135 -12.46 -8.99 6.88
CA VAL A 135 -12.95 -7.76 6.26
C VAL A 135 -11.81 -6.77 6.19
N LYS A 136 -11.57 -6.16 5.03
CA LYS A 136 -10.51 -5.17 4.85
C LYS A 136 -10.87 -4.10 3.81
N PRO A 137 -10.36 -2.87 3.93
CA PRO A 137 -10.54 -1.86 2.90
C PRO A 137 -9.85 -2.28 1.60
N VAL A 138 -10.45 -1.91 0.45
CA VAL A 138 -9.95 -2.34 -0.85
C VAL A 138 -8.59 -1.69 -1.18
N ASN A 139 -8.40 -0.41 -0.83
CA ASN A 139 -7.26 0.42 -1.27
C ASN A 139 -6.38 0.96 -0.11
N GLU A 140 -6.34 0.30 1.05
CA GLU A 140 -5.47 0.69 2.18
C GLU A 140 -4.28 -0.26 2.39
N GLY A 141 -3.19 0.25 2.94
CA GLY A 141 -2.01 -0.51 3.36
C GLY A 141 -1.96 -0.81 4.86
N SER A 142 -0.81 -1.33 5.32
CA SER A 142 -0.43 -1.50 6.73
C SER A 142 -1.48 -2.10 7.68
N SER A 143 -2.32 -3.00 7.18
CA SER A 143 -3.39 -3.66 7.93
C SER A 143 -4.42 -2.71 8.58
N PHE A 144 -4.47 -1.45 8.16
CA PHE A 144 -5.46 -0.51 8.65
C PHE A 144 -6.87 -0.95 8.23
N GLY A 145 -7.79 -0.99 9.20
CA GLY A 145 -9.18 -1.40 8.97
C GLY A 145 -9.37 -2.90 8.72
N VAL A 146 -8.36 -3.73 8.96
CA VAL A 146 -8.50 -5.19 8.87
C VAL A 146 -9.23 -5.72 10.11
N VAL A 147 -10.29 -6.49 9.88
CA VAL A 147 -11.10 -7.13 10.93
C VAL A 147 -11.20 -8.62 10.64
N ILE A 148 -10.83 -9.46 11.60
CA ILE A 148 -10.96 -10.91 11.50
C ILE A 148 -12.25 -11.35 12.19
N VAL A 149 -13.09 -12.09 11.47
CA VAL A 149 -14.32 -12.70 11.97
C VAL A 149 -14.06 -14.19 12.14
N HIS A 150 -14.07 -14.63 13.39
CA HIS A 150 -13.75 -16.01 13.76
C HIS A 150 -14.98 -16.93 13.66
N GLU A 151 -14.74 -18.23 13.64
CA GLU A 151 -15.81 -19.22 13.76
C GLU A 151 -16.63 -19.03 15.03
N GLY A 152 -17.93 -19.33 14.97
CA GLY A 152 -18.84 -19.26 16.13
C GLY A 152 -19.28 -17.85 16.52
N GLN A 153 -18.76 -16.79 15.90
CA GLN A 153 -19.32 -15.44 16.07
C GLN A 153 -20.74 -15.39 15.51
N SER A 154 -21.67 -14.83 16.30
CA SER A 154 -23.10 -14.78 15.96
C SER A 154 -23.44 -13.70 14.93
N HIS A 155 -22.64 -12.64 14.86
CA HIS A 155 -22.78 -11.55 13.91
C HIS A 155 -21.41 -10.93 13.56
N PRO A 156 -21.29 -10.22 12.42
CA PRO A 156 -20.10 -9.44 12.11
C PRO A 156 -19.79 -8.39 13.20
N PRO A 157 -18.51 -8.02 13.42
CA PRO A 157 -18.14 -6.93 14.31
C PRO A 157 -18.76 -5.59 13.90
N GLN A 158 -19.42 -4.91 14.84
CA GLN A 158 -20.17 -3.67 14.58
C GLN A 158 -19.27 -2.49 14.16
N VAL A 159 -17.97 -2.56 14.45
CA VAL A 159 -16.97 -1.57 14.01
C VAL A 159 -16.93 -1.41 12.48
N ILE A 160 -17.31 -2.44 11.72
CA ILE A 160 -17.37 -2.39 10.25
C ILE A 160 -18.42 -1.36 9.78
N GLY A 161 -19.55 -1.30 10.48
CA GLY A 161 -20.66 -0.39 10.18
C GLY A 161 -20.60 0.95 10.92
N SER A 162 -19.63 1.17 11.82
CA SER A 162 -19.62 2.33 12.70
C SER A 162 -19.26 3.63 11.98
N SER A 163 -19.57 4.76 12.62
CA SER A 163 -19.15 6.10 12.18
C SER A 163 -17.63 6.31 12.30
N ASP A 164 -16.95 5.50 13.11
CA ASP A 164 -15.50 5.60 13.34
C ASP A 164 -14.67 4.98 12.21
N TRP A 165 -15.33 4.32 11.24
CA TRP A 165 -14.69 3.73 10.07
C TRP A 165 -14.19 4.82 9.11
N LYS A 166 -12.87 4.89 8.89
CA LYS A 166 -12.22 5.95 8.10
C LYS A 166 -11.79 5.52 6.69
N TYR A 167 -12.00 4.26 6.32
CA TYR A 167 -11.34 3.62 5.17
C TYR A 167 -12.24 3.47 3.92
N GLY A 168 -13.25 4.33 3.80
CA GLY A 168 -14.25 4.30 2.74
C GLY A 168 -15.30 3.20 2.88
N ASP A 169 -16.41 3.31 2.14
CA ASP A 169 -17.57 2.43 2.33
C ASP A 169 -17.47 1.08 1.62
N THR A 170 -16.48 0.91 0.74
CA THR A 170 -16.28 -0.32 -0.03
C THR A 170 -15.23 -1.19 0.64
N VAL A 171 -15.63 -2.41 1.02
CA VAL A 171 -14.75 -3.37 1.72
C VAL A 171 -14.71 -4.70 0.98
N MET A 172 -13.58 -5.39 1.12
CA MET A 172 -13.41 -6.77 0.70
C MET A 172 -13.66 -7.70 1.88
N VAL A 173 -14.55 -8.67 1.67
CA VAL A 173 -14.76 -9.82 2.56
C VAL A 173 -14.06 -11.00 1.91
N GLU A 174 -13.08 -11.59 2.58
CA GLU A 174 -12.22 -12.64 2.07
C GLU A 174 -12.17 -13.84 3.01
N ARG A 175 -12.22 -15.05 2.46
CA ARG A 175 -12.07 -16.28 3.23
C ARG A 175 -10.78 -16.22 4.04
N TYR A 176 -10.88 -16.49 5.34
CA TYR A 176 -9.68 -16.59 6.18
C TYR A 176 -8.86 -17.81 5.76
N VAL A 177 -7.55 -17.62 5.58
CA VAL A 177 -6.62 -18.69 5.21
C VAL A 177 -5.74 -18.97 6.42
N HIS A 178 -5.97 -20.12 7.06
CA HIS A 178 -5.10 -20.60 8.14
C HIS A 178 -3.74 -21.03 7.56
N GLY A 179 -2.65 -20.68 8.23
CA GLY A 179 -1.31 -21.14 7.85
C GLY A 179 -0.22 -20.18 8.31
N ARG A 180 0.96 -20.37 7.70
CA ARG A 180 2.12 -19.50 7.87
C ARG A 180 1.95 -18.26 6.97
N GLU A 181 2.25 -17.09 7.51
CA GLU A 181 2.29 -15.86 6.72
C GLU A 181 3.71 -15.68 6.16
N LEU A 182 3.80 -15.58 4.83
CA LEU A 182 5.08 -15.51 4.10
C LEU A 182 5.09 -14.27 3.21
N THR A 183 6.24 -13.61 3.11
CA THR A 183 6.47 -12.51 2.17
C THR A 183 7.78 -12.71 1.42
N CYS A 184 7.84 -12.22 0.19
CA CYS A 184 9.01 -12.30 -0.68
C CYS A 184 9.23 -10.94 -1.35
N ALA A 185 10.36 -10.30 -1.07
CA ALA A 185 10.74 -9.05 -1.72
C ALA A 185 11.26 -9.34 -3.14
N VAL A 186 11.03 -8.41 -4.06
CA VAL A 186 11.54 -8.48 -5.44
C VAL A 186 12.41 -7.25 -5.70
N MET A 187 13.59 -7.45 -6.26
CA MET A 187 14.52 -6.39 -6.64
C MET A 187 14.98 -6.61 -8.08
N GLY A 188 14.59 -5.70 -8.98
CA GLY A 188 14.77 -5.90 -10.41
C GLY A 188 13.97 -7.11 -10.90
N ASP A 189 14.66 -8.05 -11.54
CA ASP A 189 14.13 -9.33 -12.02
C ASP A 189 14.34 -10.50 -11.03
N VAL A 190 14.83 -10.21 -9.82
CA VAL A 190 15.20 -11.23 -8.83
C VAL A 190 14.23 -11.25 -7.65
N ALA A 191 13.67 -12.42 -7.36
CA ALA A 191 13.01 -12.71 -6.10
C ALA A 191 14.06 -12.97 -5.00
N LEU A 192 13.94 -12.24 -3.88
CA LEU A 192 14.83 -12.37 -2.74
C LEU A 192 14.38 -13.51 -1.80
N GLY A 193 15.05 -13.64 -0.65
CA GLY A 193 14.70 -14.65 0.34
C GLY A 193 13.26 -14.51 0.86
N VAL A 194 12.59 -15.65 1.04
CA VAL A 194 11.26 -15.70 1.67
C VAL A 194 11.40 -15.48 3.17
N CYS A 195 10.64 -14.54 3.70
CA CYS A 195 10.56 -14.26 5.13
C CYS A 195 9.23 -14.78 5.68
N GLU A 196 9.28 -15.51 6.79
CA GLU A 196 8.10 -15.86 7.56
C GLU A 196 7.77 -14.76 8.56
N ILE A 197 6.51 -14.32 8.56
CA ILE A 197 5.98 -13.36 9.51
C ILE A 197 5.28 -14.16 10.61
N ILE A 198 5.75 -14.03 11.85
CA ILE A 198 5.16 -14.65 13.04
C ILE A 198 4.54 -13.55 13.90
N PRO A 199 3.22 -13.31 13.80
CA PRO A 199 2.55 -12.35 14.66
C PRO A 199 2.61 -12.81 16.11
N THR A 200 3.07 -11.97 17.03
CA THR A 200 3.06 -12.24 18.47
C THR A 200 1.70 -11.98 19.13
N GLY A 201 0.68 -11.68 18.33
CA GLY A 201 -0.60 -11.11 18.79
C GLY A 201 -0.49 -9.61 19.06
N HIS A 202 -1.62 -8.91 18.95
CA HIS A 202 -1.77 -7.58 19.54
C HIS A 202 -2.16 -7.80 21.00
N SER A 203 -1.35 -7.30 21.94
CA SER A 203 -1.76 -7.09 23.33
C SER A 203 -2.88 -6.06 23.41
#